data_AF-A0A328C2I1-F1
#
_entry.id   AF-A0A328C2I1-F1
#
_cell.length_a   1.000
_cell.length_b   1.000
_cell.length_c   1.000
_cell.angle_alpha   90.00
_cell.angle_beta   90.00
_cell.angle_gamma   90.00
#
_symmetry.space_group_name_H-M   'P 1'
#
loop_
_entity.id
_entity.type
_entity.pdbx_description
1 polymer ?
#
loop_
_entity_poly.entity_id
_entity_poly.type
_entity_poly.pdbx_seq_one_letter_code
_entity_poly.pdbx_strand_id
1 'polypeptide(L)'
;MSDRILDKLKQHFIKHRFCYIALGLFLLIFHQMIIASIITPYRCDMWKGKEVEVFLTPEEWRKLSGVNESLKGTEWVYYPTIEGELEKDPFFIKNQGLYQPVMYFNGNRHTLSSINDKHPNLNIYVYIFPRTILGHDTFILYDYKLQKIILQYNLIGGYVRNPLSGLPESFDCNNNAMSDGLKLIESYLNN
;
A
#
# COMPACT_ATOMS: atom_id res chain seq x y z
N MET A 1 0.56 55.67 -15.57
CA MET A 1 1.49 54.76 -14.84
C MET A 1 1.10 53.29 -15.02
N SER A 2 -0.20 52.98 -15.10
CA SER A 2 -0.74 51.63 -15.40
C SER A 2 -0.30 51.07 -16.77
N ASP A 3 -0.38 51.85 -17.85
CA ASP A 3 -0.09 51.37 -19.21
C ASP A 3 1.37 50.94 -19.42
N ARG A 4 2.29 51.64 -18.75
CA ARG A 4 3.73 51.35 -18.82
C ARG A 4 4.11 50.04 -18.13
N ILE A 5 3.33 49.61 -17.14
CA ILE A 5 3.49 48.33 -16.45
C ILE A 5 2.91 47.21 -17.33
N LEU A 6 1.74 47.45 -17.94
CA LEU A 6 1.09 46.50 -18.83
C LEU A 6 1.93 46.21 -20.09
N ASP A 7 2.54 47.23 -20.69
CA ASP A 7 3.42 47.06 -21.85
C ASP A 7 4.72 46.32 -21.52
N LYS A 8 5.29 46.56 -20.33
CA LYS A 8 6.45 45.80 -19.84
C LYS A 8 6.11 44.34 -19.60
N LEU A 9 4.94 44.05 -19.03
CA LEU A 9 4.46 42.67 -18.85
C LEU A 9 4.27 41.98 -20.21
N LYS A 10 3.63 42.64 -21.18
CA LYS A 10 3.44 42.10 -22.54
C LYS A 10 4.77 41.80 -23.22
N GLN A 11 5.74 42.71 -23.19
CA GLN A 11 7.07 42.47 -23.75
C GLN A 11 7.78 41.31 -23.05
N HIS A 12 7.64 41.19 -21.73
CA HIS A 12 8.21 40.07 -20.97
C HIS A 12 7.59 38.73 -21.39
N PHE A 13 6.26 38.65 -21.49
CA PHE A 13 5.56 37.45 -21.95
C PHE A 13 5.92 37.07 -23.38
N ILE A 14 6.08 38.05 -24.29
CA ILE A 14 6.50 37.78 -25.69
C ILE A 14 7.94 37.25 -25.73
N LYS A 15 8.85 37.87 -24.96
CA LYS A 15 10.27 37.48 -24.90
C LYS A 15 10.46 36.09 -24.29
N HIS A 16 9.65 35.73 -23.30
CA HIS A 16 9.75 34.47 -22.57
C HIS A 16 8.63 33.47 -22.92
N ARG A 17 7.91 33.67 -24.03
CA ARG A 17 6.76 32.84 -24.43
C ARG A 17 7.07 31.35 -24.42
N PHE A 18 8.26 30.97 -24.90
CA PHE A 18 8.70 29.57 -24.94
C PHE A 18 8.97 29.01 -23.54
N CYS A 19 9.45 29.84 -22.60
CA CYS A 19 9.62 29.43 -21.20
C CYS A 19 8.27 29.14 -20.55
N TYR A 20 7.26 29.97 -20.78
CA TYR A 20 5.91 29.72 -20.25
C TYR A 20 5.23 28.51 -20.87
N ILE A 21 5.40 28.30 -22.18
CA ILE A 21 4.90 27.09 -22.87
C ILE A 21 5.60 25.85 -22.32
N ALA A 22 6.93 25.87 -22.21
CA ALA A 22 7.69 24.74 -21.67
C ALA A 22 7.33 24.44 -20.21
N LEU A 23 7.17 25.48 -19.38
CA LEU A 23 6.71 25.33 -17.99
C LEU A 23 5.29 24.76 -17.93
N GLY A 24 4.38 25.23 -18.76
CA GLY A 24 3.02 24.72 -18.84
C GLY A 24 2.97 23.24 -19.24
N LEU A 25 3.76 22.84 -20.25
CA LEU A 25 3.89 21.45 -20.67
C LEU A 25 4.51 20.57 -19.57
N PHE A 26 5.56 21.08 -18.91
CA PHE A 26 6.18 20.39 -17.78
C PHE A 26 5.17 20.15 -16.66
N LEU A 27 4.43 21.18 -16.25
CA LEU A 27 3.40 21.04 -15.23
C LEU A 27 2.30 20.07 -15.67
N LEU A 28 1.84 20.13 -16.92
CA LEU A 28 0.80 19.23 -17.42
C LEU A 28 1.24 17.76 -17.38
N ILE A 29 2.48 17.47 -17.77
CA ILE A 29 3.03 16.12 -17.81
C ILE A 29 3.34 15.59 -16.40
N PHE A 30 3.92 16.42 -15.54
CA PHE A 30 4.42 16.01 -14.22
C PHE A 30 3.50 16.37 -13.04
N HIS A 31 2.30 16.93 -13.27
CA HIS A 31 1.44 17.43 -12.18
C HIS A 31 1.18 16.37 -11.10
N GLN A 32 0.90 15.12 -11.47
CA GLN A 32 0.63 14.06 -10.49
C GLN A 32 1.84 13.74 -9.62
N MET A 33 3.04 13.70 -10.22
CA MET A 33 4.28 13.48 -9.49
C MET A 33 4.59 14.66 -8.55
N ILE A 34 4.38 15.89 -9.01
CA ILE A 34 4.57 17.10 -8.19
C ILE A 34 3.59 17.11 -7.01
N ILE A 35 2.33 16.77 -7.26
CA ILE A 35 1.31 16.71 -6.21
C ILE A 35 1.65 15.62 -5.20
N ALA A 36 2.02 14.42 -5.66
CA ALA A 36 2.38 13.31 -4.79
C ALA A 36 3.64 13.64 -3.94
N SER A 37 4.67 14.22 -4.54
CA SER A 37 5.91 14.58 -3.83
C SER A 37 5.69 15.66 -2.75
N ILE A 38 4.73 16.56 -2.95
CA ILE A 38 4.38 17.59 -1.96
C ILE A 38 3.45 17.03 -0.89
N ILE A 39 2.40 16.31 -1.25
CA ILE A 39 1.34 15.90 -0.31
C ILE A 39 1.75 14.69 0.54
N THR A 40 2.51 13.74 -0.02
CA THR A 40 2.88 12.51 0.68
C THR A 40 3.57 12.77 2.03
N PRO A 41 4.60 13.63 2.15
CA PRO A 41 5.23 13.92 3.44
C PRO A 41 4.25 14.38 4.51
N TYR A 42 3.31 15.27 4.18
CA TYR A 42 2.27 15.70 5.12
C TYR A 42 1.36 14.55 5.54
N ARG A 43 1.00 13.68 4.60
CA ARG A 43 0.18 12.49 4.92
C ARG A 43 0.94 11.51 5.81
N CYS A 44 2.23 11.32 5.58
CA CYS A 44 3.09 10.51 6.44
C CYS A 44 3.06 11.03 7.89
N ASP A 45 3.24 12.33 8.09
CA ASP A 45 3.21 12.94 9.42
C ASP A 45 1.84 12.81 10.10
N MET A 46 0.74 12.97 9.34
CA MET A 46 -0.62 12.83 9.86
C MET A 46 -0.96 11.40 10.32
N TRP A 47 -0.32 10.41 9.70
CA TRP A 47 -0.54 8.99 9.96
C TRP A 47 0.46 8.37 10.93
N LYS A 48 1.45 9.15 11.38
CA LYS A 48 2.44 8.69 12.35
C LYS A 48 1.78 8.20 13.63
N GLY A 49 2.03 6.95 13.99
CA GLY A 49 1.43 6.28 15.15
C GLY A 49 0.00 5.76 14.93
N LYS A 50 -0.53 5.83 13.69
CA LYS A 50 -1.85 5.33 13.29
C LYS A 50 -1.76 4.30 12.16
N GLU A 51 -0.54 3.84 11.86
CA GLU A 51 -0.28 2.87 10.80
C GLU A 51 -0.88 1.51 11.14
N VAL A 52 -0.97 1.18 12.44
CA VAL A 52 -1.45 -0.10 12.93
C VAL A 52 -2.86 0.04 13.51
N GLU A 53 -3.79 -0.76 13.02
CA GLU A 53 -5.13 -0.92 13.59
C GLU A 53 -5.26 -2.34 14.16
N VAL A 54 -5.45 -2.42 15.48
CA VAL A 54 -5.66 -3.70 16.19
C VAL A 54 -7.16 -3.93 16.36
N PHE A 55 -7.65 -5.06 15.83
CA PHE A 55 -9.05 -5.46 15.95
C PHE A 55 -9.23 -6.58 16.98
N LEU A 56 -8.23 -7.44 17.14
CA LEU A 56 -8.15 -8.46 18.17
C LEU A 56 -6.74 -8.47 18.74
N THR A 57 -6.61 -8.32 20.05
CA THR A 57 -5.36 -8.60 20.74
C THR A 57 -4.99 -10.09 20.62
N PRO A 58 -3.71 -10.46 20.81
CA PRO A 58 -3.33 -11.87 20.77
C PRO A 58 -4.11 -12.73 21.78
N GLU A 59 -4.39 -12.20 22.96
CA GLU A 59 -5.17 -12.89 24.00
C GLU A 59 -6.64 -13.11 23.59
N GLU A 60 -7.28 -12.08 23.02
CA GLU A 60 -8.66 -12.18 22.51
C GLU A 60 -8.74 -13.16 21.34
N TRP A 61 -7.79 -13.09 20.41
CA TRP A 61 -7.72 -14.01 19.29
C TRP A 61 -7.58 -15.45 19.77
N ARG A 62 -6.65 -15.74 20.70
CA ARG A 62 -6.47 -17.09 21.26
C ARG A 62 -7.74 -17.64 21.89
N LYS A 63 -8.41 -16.81 22.71
CA LYS A 63 -9.67 -17.18 23.36
C LYS A 63 -10.76 -17.54 22.37
N LEU A 64 -10.84 -16.82 21.25
CA LEU A 64 -11.85 -17.05 20.20
C LEU A 64 -11.48 -18.22 19.28
N SER A 65 -10.22 -18.35 18.90
CA SER A 65 -9.74 -19.35 17.95
C SER A 65 -9.63 -20.75 18.57
N GLY A 66 -9.42 -20.80 19.90
CA GLY A 66 -9.08 -22.00 20.65
C GLY A 66 -7.60 -22.39 20.55
N VAL A 67 -6.76 -21.51 19.98
CA VAL A 67 -5.31 -21.70 19.92
C VAL A 67 -4.71 -21.23 21.24
N ASN A 68 -4.05 -22.14 21.95
CA ASN A 68 -3.49 -21.87 23.28
C ASN A 68 -1.98 -21.64 23.27
N GLU A 69 -1.36 -21.61 22.10
CA GLU A 69 0.08 -21.46 21.92
C GLU A 69 0.46 -20.16 21.22
N SER A 70 1.72 -19.79 21.34
CA SER A 70 2.35 -18.72 20.56
C SER A 70 2.64 -19.23 19.15
N LEU A 71 2.57 -18.33 18.17
CA LEU A 71 2.99 -18.62 16.79
C LEU A 71 4.51 -18.57 16.59
N LYS A 72 5.29 -18.31 17.63
CA LYS A 72 6.74 -18.25 17.55
C LYS A 72 7.31 -19.58 17.04
N GLY A 73 8.06 -19.51 15.94
CA GLY A 73 8.66 -20.68 15.29
C GLY A 73 7.77 -21.36 14.26
N THR A 74 6.59 -20.81 13.97
CA THR A 74 5.81 -21.15 12.77
C THR A 74 6.35 -20.40 11.55
N GLU A 75 6.05 -20.90 10.35
CA GLU A 75 6.48 -20.31 9.09
C GLU A 75 5.30 -19.71 8.32
N TRP A 76 5.57 -18.61 7.62
CA TRP A 76 4.63 -18.00 6.69
C TRP A 76 4.94 -18.47 5.27
N VAL A 77 4.07 -19.29 4.71
CA VAL A 77 4.18 -19.78 3.34
C VAL A 77 3.68 -18.72 2.39
N TYR A 78 4.58 -18.18 1.56
CA TYR A 78 4.26 -17.13 0.58
C TYR A 78 3.53 -17.68 -0.65
N TYR A 79 2.49 -16.97 -1.08
CA TYR A 79 1.72 -17.26 -2.29
C TYR A 79 1.99 -16.16 -3.32
N PRO A 80 2.72 -16.46 -4.41
CA PRO A 80 3.07 -15.47 -5.39
C PRO A 80 1.86 -15.01 -6.20
N THR A 81 1.89 -13.73 -6.59
CA THR A 81 1.08 -13.20 -7.69
C THR A 81 2.00 -13.04 -8.90
N ILE A 82 1.55 -13.50 -10.08
CA ILE A 82 2.25 -13.35 -11.35
C ILE A 82 1.50 -12.28 -12.14
N GLU A 83 2.17 -11.16 -12.45
CA GLU A 83 1.60 -10.05 -13.24
C GLU A 83 0.30 -9.45 -12.64
N GLY A 84 0.14 -9.53 -11.32
CA GLY A 84 -1.08 -9.04 -10.63
C GLY A 84 -2.27 -10.00 -10.69
N GLU A 85 -2.12 -11.12 -11.41
CA GLU A 85 -2.99 -12.27 -11.32
C GLU A 85 -2.45 -13.27 -10.30
N LEU A 86 -3.35 -13.96 -9.61
CA LEU A 86 -2.95 -15.02 -8.69
C LEU A 86 -2.49 -16.20 -9.52
N GLU A 87 -1.35 -16.79 -9.16
CA GLU A 87 -0.91 -18.04 -9.77
C GLU A 87 -2.03 -19.08 -9.61
N LYS A 88 -2.56 -19.58 -10.72
CA LYS A 88 -3.71 -20.51 -10.72
C LYS A 88 -3.34 -21.88 -10.17
N ASP A 89 -2.05 -22.19 -10.16
CA ASP A 89 -1.47 -23.46 -9.75
C ASP A 89 -0.22 -23.17 -8.91
N PRO A 90 -0.36 -22.62 -7.68
CA PRO A 90 0.80 -22.39 -6.83
C PRO A 90 1.49 -23.74 -6.65
N PHE A 91 2.80 -23.78 -6.92
CA PHE A 91 3.64 -24.99 -6.96
C PHE A 91 3.49 -25.94 -5.73
N PHE A 92 2.85 -25.50 -4.65
CA PHE A 92 2.52 -26.27 -3.45
C PHE A 92 1.03 -26.69 -3.43
N ILE A 93 0.75 -27.78 -4.14
CA ILE A 93 -0.55 -28.45 -4.36
C ILE A 93 -1.32 -28.84 -3.07
N LYS A 94 -0.72 -28.79 -1.87
CA LYS A 94 -1.36 -29.30 -0.64
C LYS A 94 -2.58 -28.51 -0.14
N ASN A 95 -2.79 -27.30 -0.65
CA ASN A 95 -3.71 -26.33 -0.06
C ASN A 95 -4.76 -25.77 -1.04
N GLN A 96 -4.83 -26.30 -2.26
CA GLN A 96 -5.80 -25.86 -3.25
C GLN A 96 -7.24 -25.99 -2.72
N GLY A 97 -7.99 -24.88 -2.74
CA GLY A 97 -9.38 -24.82 -2.28
C GLY A 97 -9.59 -24.57 -0.78
N LEU A 98 -8.53 -24.53 0.04
CA LEU A 98 -8.65 -24.27 1.48
C LEU A 98 -8.74 -22.78 1.83
N TYR A 99 -8.31 -21.90 0.92
CA TYR A 99 -8.20 -20.47 1.18
C TYR A 99 -8.81 -19.66 0.04
N GLN A 100 -9.17 -18.42 0.34
CA GLN A 100 -9.67 -17.48 -0.64
C GLN A 100 -8.50 -16.68 -1.20
N PRO A 101 -8.17 -16.82 -2.50
CA PRO A 101 -7.05 -16.06 -3.08
C PRO A 101 -7.28 -14.55 -3.08
N VAL A 102 -8.55 -14.12 -3.04
CA VAL A 102 -8.97 -12.73 -3.05
C VAL A 102 -9.99 -12.50 -1.95
N MET A 103 -9.82 -11.41 -1.21
CA MET A 103 -10.78 -10.90 -0.24
C MET A 103 -11.07 -9.42 -0.51
N TYR A 104 -12.26 -8.95 -0.14
CA TYR A 104 -12.61 -7.54 -0.23
C TYR A 104 -12.73 -6.96 1.18
N PHE A 105 -11.86 -6.02 1.51
CA PHE A 105 -11.91 -5.27 2.76
C PHE A 105 -12.18 -3.81 2.45
N ASN A 106 -13.23 -3.25 3.04
CA ASN A 106 -13.65 -1.87 2.80
C ASN A 106 -13.83 -1.51 1.30
N GLY A 107 -14.27 -2.48 0.50
CA GLY A 107 -14.46 -2.34 -0.95
C GLY A 107 -13.19 -2.49 -1.79
N ASN A 108 -12.01 -2.61 -1.17
CA ASN A 108 -10.74 -2.80 -1.87
C ASN A 108 -10.40 -4.30 -2.03
N ARG A 109 -10.00 -4.67 -3.24
CA ARG A 109 -9.57 -6.04 -3.57
C ARG A 109 -8.18 -6.31 -3.01
N HIS A 110 -8.08 -7.17 -2.01
CA HIS A 110 -6.82 -7.66 -1.47
C HIS A 110 -6.51 -9.05 -2.00
N THR A 111 -5.25 -9.30 -2.30
CA THR A 111 -4.73 -10.61 -2.72
C THR A 111 -4.10 -11.32 -1.54
N LEU A 112 -4.25 -12.64 -1.49
CA LEU A 112 -3.55 -13.47 -0.52
C LEU A 112 -2.04 -13.37 -0.75
N SER A 113 -1.30 -13.05 0.31
CA SER A 113 0.16 -12.93 0.30
C SER A 113 0.80 -14.15 0.95
N SER A 114 0.32 -14.55 2.12
CA SER A 114 0.91 -15.68 2.84
C SER A 114 -0.06 -16.33 3.82
N ILE A 115 0.29 -17.53 4.24
CA ILE A 115 -0.50 -18.39 5.13
C ILE A 115 0.41 -18.98 6.18
N ASN A 116 -0.05 -19.05 7.42
CA ASN A 116 0.70 -19.72 8.47
C ASN A 116 0.68 -21.25 8.27
N ASP A 117 1.84 -21.89 8.29
CA ASP A 117 2.02 -23.32 8.02
C ASP A 117 1.30 -24.22 9.05
N LYS A 118 1.35 -23.85 10.32
CA LYS A 118 0.76 -24.59 11.43
C LYS A 118 -0.71 -24.23 11.65
N HIS A 119 -1.07 -22.97 11.42
CA HIS A 119 -2.42 -22.45 11.59
C HIS A 119 -2.99 -21.95 10.25
N PRO A 120 -3.44 -22.87 9.39
CA PRO A 120 -3.84 -22.55 8.02
C PRO A 120 -4.98 -21.53 7.90
N ASN A 121 -5.78 -21.35 8.95
CA ASN A 121 -6.84 -20.34 8.94
C ASN A 121 -6.29 -18.90 9.02
N LEU A 122 -5.03 -18.71 9.42
CA LEU A 122 -4.37 -17.42 9.50
C LEU A 122 -3.72 -17.07 8.16
N ASN A 123 -4.20 -15.98 7.59
CA ASN A 123 -3.83 -15.50 6.28
C ASN A 123 -3.40 -14.04 6.36
N ILE A 124 -2.42 -13.68 5.54
CA ILE A 124 -2.03 -12.29 5.31
C ILE A 124 -2.54 -11.91 3.93
N TYR A 125 -3.40 -10.90 3.88
CA TYR A 125 -3.90 -10.29 2.65
C TYR A 125 -3.25 -8.94 2.43
N VAL A 126 -2.94 -8.62 1.18
CA VAL A 126 -2.29 -7.37 0.81
C VAL A 126 -3.05 -6.65 -0.29
N TYR A 127 -3.03 -5.33 -0.24
CA TYR A 127 -3.44 -4.44 -1.32
C TYR A 127 -2.30 -3.46 -1.52
N ILE A 128 -1.62 -3.57 -2.66
CA ILE A 128 -0.36 -2.87 -2.93
C ILE A 128 -0.50 -2.08 -4.24
N PHE A 129 0.11 -0.90 -4.30
CA PHE A 129 0.10 0.02 -5.44
C PHE A 129 -1.32 0.42 -5.88
N PRO A 130 -2.14 1.00 -4.98
CA PRO A 130 -3.37 1.65 -5.39
C PRO A 130 -3.06 2.65 -6.50
N ARG A 131 -3.85 2.66 -7.58
CA ARG A 131 -3.66 3.54 -8.76
C ARG A 131 -4.04 5.00 -8.47
N THR A 132 -3.71 5.50 -7.28
CA THR A 132 -4.12 6.81 -6.78
C THR A 132 -2.94 7.52 -6.13
N ILE A 133 -2.79 8.80 -6.43
CA ILE A 133 -1.76 9.67 -5.86
C ILE A 133 -1.87 9.82 -4.33
N LEU A 134 -3.05 9.52 -3.76
CA LEU A 134 -3.33 9.55 -2.32
C LEU A 134 -3.52 8.12 -1.75
N GLY A 135 -2.84 7.15 -2.35
CA GLY A 135 -2.98 5.76 -1.96
C GLY A 135 -2.41 5.42 -0.59
N HIS A 136 -2.65 4.19 -0.16
CA HIS A 136 -1.91 3.51 0.88
C HIS A 136 -1.98 2.01 0.60
N ASP A 137 -0.87 1.31 0.83
CA ASP A 137 -0.89 -0.13 0.82
C ASP A 137 -1.45 -0.62 2.15
N THR A 138 -2.17 -1.74 2.11
CA THR A 138 -2.75 -2.34 3.31
C THR A 138 -2.37 -3.80 3.41
N PHE A 139 -1.97 -4.19 4.61
CA PHE A 139 -1.62 -5.56 4.97
C PHE A 139 -2.56 -5.97 6.10
N ILE A 140 -3.24 -7.09 5.93
CA ILE A 140 -4.31 -7.52 6.83
C ILE A 140 -4.02 -8.93 7.30
N LEU A 141 -3.86 -9.10 8.62
CA LEU A 141 -3.88 -10.39 9.28
C LEU A 141 -5.33 -10.80 9.53
N TYR A 142 -5.73 -11.92 8.94
CA TYR A 142 -7.11 -12.37 8.94
C TYR A 142 -7.21 -13.84 9.38
N ASP A 143 -8.15 -14.11 10.27
CA ASP A 143 -8.52 -15.49 10.64
C ASP A 143 -9.78 -15.90 9.87
N TYR A 144 -9.62 -16.86 8.97
CA TYR A 144 -10.69 -17.37 8.11
C TYR A 144 -11.75 -18.16 8.88
N LYS A 145 -11.36 -18.86 9.95
CA LYS A 145 -12.27 -19.65 10.78
C LYS A 145 -13.16 -18.73 11.63
N LEU A 146 -12.58 -17.65 12.15
CA LEU A 146 -13.31 -16.64 12.93
C LEU A 146 -14.04 -15.61 12.07
N GLN A 147 -13.70 -15.53 10.78
CA GLN A 147 -14.13 -14.49 9.85
C GLN A 147 -13.86 -13.07 10.38
N LYS A 148 -12.67 -12.87 10.97
CA LYS A 148 -12.30 -11.61 11.62
C LYS A 148 -10.92 -11.13 11.17
N ILE A 149 -10.82 -9.83 10.95
CA ILE A 149 -9.55 -9.13 10.92
C ILE A 149 -8.98 -9.15 12.35
N ILE A 150 -7.70 -9.47 12.46
CA ILE A 150 -6.95 -9.43 13.73
C ILE A 150 -6.19 -8.10 13.80
N LEU A 151 -5.49 -7.77 12.72
CA LEU A 151 -4.58 -6.65 12.63
C LEU A 151 -4.58 -6.10 11.20
N GLN A 152 -4.53 -4.79 11.04
CA GLN A 152 -4.27 -4.12 9.77
C GLN A 152 -3.07 -3.18 9.92
N TYR A 153 -2.19 -3.21 8.93
CA TYR A 153 -1.10 -2.25 8.79
C TYR A 153 -1.31 -1.44 7.51
N ASN A 154 -1.24 -0.12 7.64
CA ASN A 154 -1.42 0.85 6.58
C ASN A 154 -0.07 1.51 6.25
N LEU A 155 0.41 1.31 5.03
CA LEU A 155 1.58 2.00 4.50
C LEU A 155 1.12 3.20 3.68
N ILE A 156 1.34 4.41 4.18
CA ILE A 156 0.98 5.62 3.43
C ILE A 156 2.01 5.87 2.34
N GLY A 157 1.52 6.10 1.11
CA GLY A 157 2.37 6.38 -0.04
C GLY A 157 1.67 7.27 -1.07
N GLY A 158 2.47 7.85 -1.96
CA GLY A 158 1.99 8.53 -3.16
C GLY A 158 2.34 7.72 -4.39
N TYR A 159 1.35 7.10 -5.03
CA TYR A 159 1.58 6.22 -6.17
C TYR A 159 1.26 6.94 -7.47
N VAL A 160 2.24 6.99 -8.37
CA VAL A 160 2.17 7.69 -9.64
C VAL A 160 2.73 6.81 -10.74
N ARG A 161 2.37 7.12 -11.98
CA ARG A 161 3.03 6.56 -13.15
C ARG A 161 4.00 7.60 -13.67
N ASN A 162 5.28 7.26 -13.75
CA ASN A 162 6.27 8.17 -14.32
C ASN A 162 5.87 8.49 -15.77
N PRO A 163 5.70 9.77 -16.12
CA PRO A 163 5.18 10.15 -17.43
C PRO A 163 6.19 9.97 -18.56
N LEU A 164 7.48 9.80 -18.25
CA LEU A 164 8.55 9.53 -19.23
C LEU A 164 8.72 8.03 -19.48
N SER A 165 8.78 7.22 -18.41
CA SER A 165 9.04 5.77 -18.53
C SER A 165 7.78 4.92 -18.59
N GLY A 166 6.63 5.47 -18.15
CA GLY A 166 5.39 4.70 -17.97
C GLY A 166 5.46 3.68 -16.84
N LEU A 167 6.55 3.65 -16.06
CA LEU A 167 6.70 2.72 -14.94
C LEU A 167 6.00 3.26 -13.68
N PRO A 168 5.48 2.37 -12.81
CA PRO A 168 5.01 2.77 -11.49
C PRO A 168 6.15 3.37 -10.66
N GLU A 169 5.86 4.45 -9.96
CA GLU A 169 6.72 5.05 -8.94
C GLU A 169 5.91 5.29 -7.67
N SER A 170 6.58 5.16 -6.52
CA SER A 170 6.02 5.48 -5.21
C SER A 170 6.86 6.55 -4.52
N PHE A 171 6.16 7.41 -3.79
CA PHE A 171 6.74 8.25 -2.75
C PHE A 171 6.33 7.63 -1.42
N ASP A 172 7.28 7.00 -0.74
CA ASP A 172 7.02 6.25 0.49
C ASP A 172 7.47 7.03 1.72
N CYS A 173 6.78 6.85 2.84
CA CYS A 173 7.17 7.49 4.11
C CYS A 173 8.49 6.94 4.66
N ASN A 174 8.78 5.66 4.38
CA ASN A 174 10.01 4.97 4.78
C ASN A 174 10.29 3.86 3.76
N ASN A 175 11.51 3.84 3.22
CA ASN A 175 11.93 2.88 2.19
C ASN A 175 11.85 1.41 2.64
N ASN A 176 11.88 1.15 3.95
CA ASN A 176 11.78 -0.21 4.51
C ASN A 176 10.38 -0.57 4.99
N ALA A 177 9.41 0.34 4.90
CA ALA A 177 8.14 0.19 5.62
C ALA A 177 7.27 -0.98 5.11
N MET A 178 7.43 -1.42 3.86
CA MET A 178 6.83 -2.67 3.39
C MET A 178 7.38 -3.90 4.13
N SER A 179 8.71 -3.99 4.27
CA SER A 179 9.35 -5.10 5.02
C SER A 179 9.01 -5.03 6.51
N ASP A 180 9.00 -3.83 7.07
CA ASP A 180 8.69 -3.61 8.48
C ASP A 180 7.22 -3.95 8.79
N GLY A 181 6.30 -3.57 7.91
CA GLY A 181 4.87 -3.89 8.02
C GLY A 181 4.59 -5.39 7.96
N LEU A 182 5.22 -6.10 7.01
CA LEU A 182 5.12 -7.56 6.92
C LEU A 182 5.68 -8.25 8.17
N LYS A 183 6.89 -7.88 8.62
CA LYS A 183 7.49 -8.43 9.85
C LYS A 183 6.62 -8.19 11.08
N LEU A 184 6.02 -7.01 11.18
CA LEU A 184 5.12 -6.67 12.29
C LEU A 184 3.89 -7.59 12.29
N ILE A 185 3.26 -7.79 11.12
CA ILE A 185 2.10 -8.68 11.00
C ILE A 185 2.46 -10.14 11.30
N GLU A 186 3.55 -10.63 10.71
CA GLU A 186 4.01 -12.01 10.87
C GLU A 186 4.37 -12.35 12.32
N SER A 187 4.78 -11.35 13.10
CA SER A 187 5.18 -11.52 14.49
C SER A 187 4.12 -11.14 15.52
N TYR A 188 2.98 -10.57 15.10
CA TYR A 188 1.97 -10.03 16.00
C TYR A 188 1.45 -11.04 17.04
N LEU A 189 1.28 -12.30 16.63
CA LEU A 189 0.76 -13.38 17.47
C LEU A 189 1.85 -14.26 18.12
N ASN A 190 3.12 -13.83 18.07
CA ASN A 190 4.25 -14.57 18.63
C ASN A 190 4.43 -14.42 20.16
N ASN A 191 3.66 -13.54 20.80
CA ASN A 191 3.78 -13.26 22.24
C ASN A 191 2.84 -14.10 23.08
#